data_AF-A0ABD2GTR4-F1
#
_entry.id   AF-A0ABD2GTR4-F1
#
_cell.length_a   1.000
_cell.length_b   1.000
_cell.length_c   1.000
_cell.angle_alpha   90.00
_cell.angle_beta   90.00
_cell.angle_gamma   90.00
#
_symmetry.space_group_name_H-M   'P 1'
#
loop_
_entity.id
_entity.type
_entity.pdbx_description
1 polymer ?
#
loop_
_entity_poly.entity_id
_entity_poly.type
_entity_poly.pdbx_seq_one_letter_code
_entity_poly.pdbx_strand_id
1 'polypeptide(L)'
;MVIKVFLASSSGSTAIKKKQQDVVGFLEALKVEYAQLDIACSEENRMWMRQNVPQEKKPSNGIPLPPQIFNEEGYCGDYETFFDAKEDNAVFAFLGLPPPPGSKEADQAGIVQNGTHAEETNAENGNVDDSIEVPVEERNGNSHSDEEKAAGEEELAEEGEAMEEDEDMAEEEEAVEETDEVTEETQAPAEEEEEEEEQEEEEAEVQEEEEAE
;
A
#
# COMPACT_ATOMS: atom_id res chain seq x y z
N MET A 1 0.86 20.61 10.95
CA MET A 1 0.81 19.38 10.14
C MET A 1 0.05 18.35 10.95
N VAL A 2 -1.04 17.85 10.39
CA VAL A 2 -1.83 16.74 10.95
C VAL A 2 -2.17 15.84 9.78
N ILE A 3 -1.72 14.59 9.83
CA ILE A 3 -2.09 13.61 8.81
C ILE A 3 -3.56 13.23 9.03
N LYS A 4 -4.35 13.31 7.98
CA LYS A 4 -5.75 12.87 7.94
C LYS A 4 -5.82 11.63 7.07
N VAL A 5 -6.40 10.55 7.61
CA VAL A 5 -6.61 9.31 6.86
C VAL A 5 -8.11 9.04 6.81
N PHE A 6 -8.67 9.16 5.61
CA PHE A 6 -10.06 8.84 5.34
C PHE A 6 -10.20 7.33 5.13
N LEU A 7 -11.05 6.71 5.94
CA LEU A 7 -11.31 5.26 5.96
C LEU A 7 -12.82 5.01 5.89
N ALA A 8 -13.25 3.83 5.44
CA ALA A 8 -14.59 3.30 5.64
C ALA A 8 -14.50 2.10 6.60
N SER A 9 -15.07 2.23 7.81
CA SER A 9 -15.00 1.18 8.83
C SER A 9 -15.84 -0.06 8.49
N SER A 10 -17.03 0.13 7.90
CA SER A 10 -17.93 -0.97 7.52
C SER A 10 -17.69 -1.58 6.14
N SER A 11 -17.00 -0.87 5.22
CA SER A 11 -16.62 -1.28 3.83
C SER A 11 -16.83 -2.76 3.49
N GLY A 12 -17.81 -3.11 2.64
CA GLY A 12 -18.03 -4.49 2.17
C GLY A 12 -16.77 -5.14 1.57
N SER A 13 -16.00 -4.38 0.79
CA SER A 13 -14.78 -4.86 0.15
C SER A 13 -13.65 -5.26 1.13
N THR A 14 -13.27 -6.53 1.08
CA THR A 14 -12.10 -7.07 1.81
C THR A 14 -10.78 -6.48 1.30
N ALA A 15 -10.70 -6.10 0.02
CA ALA A 15 -9.50 -5.47 -0.56
C ALA A 15 -9.28 -4.07 0.05
N ILE A 16 -10.34 -3.27 0.13
CA ILE A 16 -10.32 -1.96 0.80
C ILE A 16 -9.94 -2.13 2.27
N LYS A 17 -10.62 -3.02 3.02
CA LYS A 17 -10.28 -3.33 4.43
C LYS A 17 -8.78 -3.62 4.63
N LYS A 18 -8.15 -4.42 3.76
CA LYS A 18 -6.70 -4.71 3.82
C LYS A 18 -5.82 -3.49 3.51
N LYS A 19 -6.12 -2.73 2.47
CA LYS A 19 -5.39 -1.50 2.09
C LYS A 19 -5.39 -0.48 3.23
N GLN A 20 -6.55 -0.29 3.86
CA GLN A 20 -6.73 0.58 5.02
C GLN A 20 -5.91 0.13 6.23
N GLN A 21 -5.95 -1.16 6.55
CA GLN A 21 -5.17 -1.75 7.66
C GLN A 21 -3.66 -1.61 7.45
N ASP A 22 -3.17 -1.74 6.21
CA ASP A 22 -1.74 -1.57 5.91
C ASP A 22 -1.28 -0.12 6.06
N VAL A 23 -2.08 0.87 5.59
CA VAL A 23 -1.80 2.30 5.82
C VAL A 23 -1.77 2.61 7.32
N VAL A 24 -2.82 2.24 8.05
CA VAL A 24 -2.95 2.48 9.49
C VAL A 24 -1.81 1.82 10.28
N GLY A 25 -1.61 0.51 10.08
CA GLY A 25 -0.58 -0.24 10.80
C GLY A 25 0.84 0.25 10.51
N PHE A 26 1.10 0.75 9.30
CA PHE A 26 2.39 1.35 8.96
C PHE A 26 2.62 2.71 9.63
N LEU A 27 1.60 3.59 9.63
CA LEU A 27 1.67 4.89 10.33
C LEU A 27 1.88 4.70 11.84
N GLU A 28 1.20 3.72 12.45
CA GLU A 28 1.37 3.36 13.86
C GLU A 28 2.76 2.79 14.15
N ALA A 29 3.29 1.91 13.29
CA ALA A 29 4.64 1.37 13.42
C ALA A 29 5.72 2.45 13.35
N LEU A 30 5.52 3.46 12.49
CA LEU A 30 6.37 4.65 12.40
C LEU A 30 6.10 5.70 13.49
N LYS A 31 5.02 5.57 14.26
CA LYS A 31 4.55 6.54 15.27
C LYS A 31 4.27 7.92 14.68
N VAL A 32 3.72 7.95 13.47
CA VAL A 32 3.16 9.17 12.88
C VAL A 32 1.80 9.44 13.54
N GLU A 33 1.60 10.63 14.10
CA GLU A 33 0.30 11.05 14.60
C GLU A 33 -0.65 11.37 13.43
N TYR A 34 -1.81 10.71 13.40
CA TYR A 34 -2.83 10.89 12.38
C TYR A 34 -4.24 10.97 13.00
N ALA A 35 -5.15 11.64 12.30
CA ALA A 35 -6.57 11.66 12.56
C ALA A 35 -7.28 10.68 11.63
N GLN A 36 -7.96 9.69 12.20
CA GLN A 36 -8.84 8.78 11.47
C GLN A 36 -10.19 9.46 11.21
N LEU A 37 -10.60 9.50 9.95
CA LEU A 37 -11.85 10.11 9.50
C LEU A 37 -12.68 9.05 8.80
N ASP A 38 -13.66 8.49 9.50
CA ASP A 38 -14.53 7.46 8.92
C ASP A 38 -15.55 8.10 7.97
N ILE A 39 -15.63 7.63 6.73
CA ILE A 39 -16.56 8.07 5.69
C ILE A 39 -17.84 7.23 5.67
N ALA A 40 -17.83 6.04 6.28
CA ALA A 40 -18.97 5.14 6.26
C ALA A 40 -20.07 5.60 7.23
N CYS A 41 -19.69 6.08 8.42
CA CYS A 41 -20.62 6.62 9.42
C CYS A 41 -20.65 8.15 9.49
N SER A 42 -19.98 8.86 8.58
CA SER A 42 -20.00 10.34 8.52
C SER A 42 -20.06 10.85 7.09
N GLU A 43 -21.22 11.37 6.74
CA GLU A 43 -21.49 12.01 5.45
C GLU A 43 -20.58 13.23 5.21
N GLU A 44 -20.27 14.02 6.26
CA GLU A 44 -19.35 15.16 6.18
C GLU A 44 -17.95 14.72 5.73
N ASN A 45 -17.44 13.62 6.30
CA ASN A 45 -16.15 13.05 5.90
C ASN A 45 -16.20 12.49 4.47
N ARG A 46 -17.29 11.81 4.10
CA ARG A 46 -17.51 11.27 2.74
C ARG A 46 -17.50 12.39 1.70
N MET A 47 -18.28 13.44 1.91
CA MET A 47 -18.32 14.62 1.04
C MET A 47 -16.98 15.33 0.97
N TRP A 48 -16.33 15.59 2.12
CA TRP A 48 -15.05 16.29 2.17
C TRP A 48 -13.99 15.52 1.38
N MET A 49 -13.90 14.19 1.55
CA MET A 49 -12.98 13.35 0.79
C MET A 49 -13.27 13.43 -0.73
N ARG A 50 -14.51 13.18 -1.16
CA ARG A 50 -14.90 13.21 -2.60
C ARG A 50 -14.63 14.59 -3.24
N GLN A 51 -14.72 15.68 -2.49
CA GLN A 51 -14.47 17.05 -2.96
C GLN A 51 -12.98 17.46 -2.98
N ASN A 52 -12.15 16.96 -2.05
CA ASN A 52 -10.76 17.42 -1.90
C ASN A 52 -9.73 16.49 -2.59
N VAL A 53 -10.11 15.30 -3.06
CA VAL A 53 -9.26 14.51 -3.97
C VAL A 53 -9.15 15.23 -5.33
N PRO A 54 -7.93 15.52 -5.84
CA PRO A 54 -7.73 16.17 -7.14
C PRO A 54 -8.37 15.39 -8.29
N GLN A 55 -8.92 16.08 -9.30
CA GLN A 55 -9.65 15.45 -10.39
C GLN A 55 -8.77 14.48 -11.20
N GLU A 56 -7.50 14.83 -11.40
CA GLU A 56 -6.49 14.00 -12.07
C GLU A 56 -6.05 12.75 -11.28
N LYS A 57 -6.49 12.63 -10.03
CA LYS A 57 -6.22 11.51 -9.11
C LYS A 57 -7.47 10.69 -8.79
N LYS A 58 -8.64 11.03 -9.35
CA LYS A 58 -9.86 10.22 -9.23
C LYS A 58 -9.80 9.00 -10.18
N PRO A 59 -10.39 7.86 -9.78
CA PRO A 59 -10.60 6.72 -10.68
C PRO A 59 -11.59 7.06 -11.81
N SER A 60 -11.69 6.20 -12.82
CA SER A 60 -12.53 6.42 -14.02
C SER A 60 -13.99 6.72 -13.67
N ASN A 61 -14.57 5.97 -12.72
CA ASN A 61 -15.94 6.16 -12.21
C ASN A 61 -16.10 7.42 -11.33
N GLY A 62 -15.10 8.30 -11.24
CA GLY A 62 -15.14 9.58 -10.52
C GLY A 62 -15.17 9.50 -8.99
N ILE A 63 -15.45 8.34 -8.39
CA ILE A 63 -15.62 8.18 -6.94
C ILE A 63 -14.32 7.69 -6.27
N PRO A 64 -13.56 8.53 -5.55
CA PRO A 64 -12.38 8.08 -4.83
C PRO A 64 -12.74 7.15 -3.67
N LEU A 65 -12.15 5.96 -3.66
CA LEU A 65 -12.32 4.94 -2.62
C LEU A 65 -11.23 5.06 -1.54
N PRO A 66 -11.51 4.70 -0.26
CA PRO A 66 -10.51 4.74 0.80
C PRO A 66 -9.47 3.58 0.70
N PRO A 67 -8.29 3.71 1.31
CA PRO A 67 -7.81 4.85 2.10
C PRO A 67 -7.41 6.05 1.23
N GLN A 68 -7.73 7.27 1.69
CA GLN A 68 -7.25 8.52 1.09
C GLN A 68 -6.53 9.35 2.15
N ILE A 69 -5.32 9.83 1.84
CA ILE A 69 -4.39 10.42 2.80
C ILE A 69 -4.16 11.90 2.45
N PHE A 70 -4.26 12.75 3.46
CA PHE A 70 -4.04 14.20 3.36
C PHE A 70 -3.13 14.69 4.50
N ASN A 71 -2.38 15.76 4.26
CA ASN A 71 -1.74 16.56 5.30
C ASN A 71 -2.49 17.89 5.42
N GLU A 72 -3.28 18.03 6.47
CA GLU A 72 -4.23 19.14 6.70
C GLU A 72 -5.28 19.27 5.57
N GLU A 73 -5.02 20.05 4.53
CA GLU A 73 -5.86 20.22 3.34
C GLU A 73 -5.15 19.75 2.06
N GLY A 74 -3.83 19.52 2.11
CA GLY A 74 -3.05 19.04 0.97
C GLY A 74 -3.24 17.54 0.77
N TYR A 75 -3.63 17.14 -0.44
CA TYR A 75 -3.71 15.73 -0.81
C TYR A 75 -2.32 15.10 -0.91
N CYS A 76 -2.08 13.99 -0.20
CA CYS A 76 -0.86 13.20 -0.31
C CYS A 76 -1.04 12.11 -1.38
N GLY A 77 -2.12 11.33 -1.30
CA GLY A 77 -2.40 10.26 -2.24
C GLY A 77 -3.40 9.23 -1.73
N ASP A 78 -3.64 8.25 -2.59
CA ASP A 78 -4.40 7.02 -2.35
C ASP A 78 -3.48 5.90 -1.84
N TYR A 79 -4.02 4.67 -1.77
CA TYR A 79 -3.23 3.50 -1.38
C TYR A 79 -2.05 3.22 -2.31
N GLU A 80 -2.23 3.28 -3.63
CA GLU A 80 -1.15 2.93 -4.58
C GLU A 80 0.00 3.94 -4.46
N THR A 81 -0.31 5.24 -4.43
CA THR A 81 0.72 6.29 -4.25
C THR A 81 1.44 6.15 -2.90
N PHE A 82 0.74 5.72 -1.84
CA PHE A 82 1.34 5.41 -0.54
C PHE A 82 2.23 4.14 -0.59
N PHE A 83 1.80 3.11 -1.32
CA PHE A 83 2.52 1.86 -1.48
C PHE A 83 3.85 2.08 -2.22
N ASP A 84 3.82 2.82 -3.34
CA ASP A 84 5.03 3.24 -4.07
C ASP A 84 6.01 3.96 -3.14
N ALA A 85 5.53 4.94 -2.37
CA ALA A 85 6.33 5.68 -1.39
C ALA A 85 6.88 4.77 -0.26
N LYS A 86 6.16 3.71 0.11
CA LYS A 86 6.58 2.72 1.10
C LYS A 86 7.68 1.81 0.56
N GLU A 87 7.61 1.38 -0.71
CA GLU A 87 8.68 0.63 -1.37
C GLU A 87 9.96 1.46 -1.56
N ASP A 88 9.82 2.71 -2.02
CA ASP A 88 10.93 3.67 -2.16
C ASP A 88 11.51 4.16 -0.82
N ASN A 89 10.91 3.75 0.30
CA ASN A 89 11.23 4.24 1.65
C ASN A 89 11.10 5.77 1.77
N ALA A 90 10.19 6.40 1.01
CA ALA A 90 9.97 7.84 0.87
C ALA A 90 8.65 8.34 1.52
N VAL A 91 8.12 7.62 2.51
CA VAL A 91 6.80 7.89 3.09
C VAL A 91 6.72 9.22 3.84
N PHE A 92 7.79 9.68 4.50
CA PHE A 92 7.75 11.00 5.15
C PHE A 92 7.67 12.11 4.10
N ALA A 93 8.36 11.96 2.97
CA ALA A 93 8.23 12.88 1.84
C ALA A 93 6.81 12.87 1.23
N PHE A 94 6.21 11.68 1.04
CA PHE A 94 4.81 11.51 0.59
C PHE A 94 3.80 12.20 1.54
N LEU A 95 3.99 12.04 2.85
CA LEU A 95 3.17 12.70 3.87
C LEU A 95 3.44 14.21 4.01
N GLY A 96 4.43 14.77 3.31
CA GLY A 96 4.87 16.16 3.46
C GLY A 96 5.47 16.46 4.85
N LEU A 97 6.02 15.44 5.52
CA LEU A 97 6.66 15.53 6.83
C LEU A 97 8.19 15.56 6.70
N PRO A 98 8.91 16.23 7.61
CA PRO A 98 10.36 16.14 7.64
C PRO A 98 10.79 14.71 8.03
N PRO A 99 11.71 14.07 7.28
CA PRO A 99 12.16 12.72 7.61
C PRO A 99 12.92 12.70 8.95
N PRO A 100 12.74 11.68 9.80
CA PRO A 100 13.35 11.65 11.12
C PRO A 100 14.88 11.46 11.01
N PRO A 101 15.68 12.06 11.91
CA PRO A 101 17.14 11.94 11.86
C PRO A 101 17.62 10.48 11.91
N GLY A 102 18.46 10.10 10.93
CA GLY A 102 18.95 8.72 10.79
C GLY A 102 18.00 7.76 10.06
N SER A 103 16.93 8.27 9.43
CA SER A 103 16.18 7.53 8.40
C SER A 103 16.92 7.53 7.06
N LYS A 104 16.62 6.54 6.22
CA LYS A 104 17.15 6.46 4.83
C LYS A 104 16.79 7.68 3.98
N GLU A 105 15.69 8.37 4.28
CA GLU A 105 15.26 9.59 3.58
C GLU A 105 16.12 10.80 3.98
N ALA A 106 16.41 10.93 5.28
CA ALA A 106 17.25 12.03 5.79
C ALA A 106 18.65 11.97 5.16
N ASP A 107 19.20 10.76 4.99
CA ASP A 107 20.48 10.55 4.31
C ASP A 107 20.41 10.93 2.82
N GLN A 108 19.34 10.55 2.11
CA GLN A 108 19.14 10.90 0.70
C GLN A 108 18.94 12.41 0.49
N ALA A 109 18.14 13.06 1.35
CA ALA A 109 17.91 14.50 1.33
C ALA A 109 19.18 15.32 1.64
N GLY A 110 20.12 14.76 2.41
CA GLY A 110 21.41 15.39 2.69
C GLY A 110 22.38 15.41 1.50
N ILE A 111 22.32 14.40 0.62
CA ILE A 111 23.25 14.26 -0.52
C ILE A 111 23.02 15.35 -1.57
N VAL A 112 21.76 15.73 -1.84
CA VAL A 112 21.43 16.71 -2.89
C VAL A 112 21.88 18.15 -2.58
N GLN A 113 22.08 18.51 -1.31
CA GLN A 113 22.50 19.87 -0.92
C GLN A 113 24.01 20.13 -1.13
N ASN A 114 24.83 19.08 -1.21
CA ASN A 114 26.28 19.20 -1.38
C ASN A 114 26.77 19.00 -2.83
N GLY A 115 25.85 18.85 -3.80
CA GLY A 115 26.15 18.42 -5.18
C GLY A 115 26.40 19.51 -6.22
N THR A 116 26.45 20.81 -5.87
CA THR A 116 26.53 21.91 -6.86
C THR A 116 27.60 22.97 -6.58
N HIS A 117 28.87 22.58 -6.72
CA HIS A 117 29.91 23.55 -7.09
C HIS A 117 30.80 23.01 -8.20
N ALA A 118 30.28 23.08 -9.43
CA ALA A 118 31.10 23.07 -10.62
C ALA A 118 31.67 24.49 -10.80
N GLU A 119 32.93 24.69 -10.41
CA GLU A 119 33.75 25.76 -10.96
C GLU A 119 35.05 25.17 -11.52
N GLU A 120 35.07 25.03 -12.84
CA GLU A 120 36.30 24.74 -13.58
C GLU A 120 37.21 25.98 -13.56
N THR A 121 38.29 25.95 -12.79
CA THR A 121 39.44 26.83 -13.04
C THR A 121 40.65 25.99 -13.42
N ASN A 122 40.75 25.69 -14.70
CA ASN A 122 41.84 24.93 -15.31
C ASN A 122 43.15 25.75 -15.25
N ALA A 123 44.05 25.38 -14.34
CA ALA A 123 45.34 26.05 -14.16
C ALA A 123 46.44 25.30 -14.92
N GLU A 124 46.85 25.90 -16.03
CA GLU A 124 47.98 25.55 -16.88
C GLU A 124 49.27 25.25 -16.10
N ASN A 125 49.89 24.09 -16.37
CA ASN A 125 51.34 23.88 -16.38
C ASN A 125 51.67 22.52 -17.00
N GLY A 126 52.36 22.50 -18.13
CA GLY A 126 52.77 21.26 -18.82
C GLY A 126 54.21 20.84 -18.51
N ASN A 127 54.55 19.59 -18.85
CA ASN A 127 55.89 19.27 -19.34
C ASN A 127 55.91 18.01 -20.25
N VAL A 128 57.00 17.90 -21.00
CA VAL A 128 57.34 16.95 -22.09
C VAL A 128 57.38 15.46 -21.66
N ASP A 129 56.96 14.52 -22.52
CA ASP A 129 57.80 13.71 -23.45
C ASP A 129 58.98 12.97 -22.81
N ASP A 130 58.90 11.63 -22.73
CA ASP A 130 59.85 10.70 -23.35
C ASP A 130 59.26 9.27 -23.37
N SER A 131 59.80 8.40 -24.21
CA SER A 131 59.46 6.98 -24.35
C SER A 131 60.02 6.11 -23.21
N ILE A 132 59.62 4.82 -23.14
CA ILE A 132 60.49 3.62 -22.98
C ILE A 132 59.75 2.42 -22.34
N GLU A 133 59.59 1.37 -23.15
CA GLU A 133 59.71 -0.08 -22.88
C GLU A 133 58.86 -0.80 -21.80
N VAL A 134 58.13 -1.82 -22.27
CA VAL A 134 57.73 -3.01 -21.49
C VAL A 134 58.95 -3.92 -21.26
N PRO A 135 59.06 -4.60 -20.10
CA PRO A 135 58.78 -6.04 -20.12
C PRO A 135 58.14 -6.64 -18.85
N VAL A 136 57.21 -7.58 -19.11
CA VAL A 136 57.06 -8.92 -18.50
C VAL A 136 57.77 -9.21 -17.16
N GLU A 137 57.02 -9.58 -16.11
CA GLU A 137 57.02 -10.96 -15.56
C GLU A 137 55.87 -11.25 -14.55
N GLU A 138 55.28 -12.43 -14.74
CA GLU A 138 54.63 -13.35 -13.78
C GLU A 138 53.80 -12.86 -12.56
N ARG A 139 52.50 -13.20 -12.57
CA ARG A 139 52.00 -14.36 -11.79
C ARG A 139 50.62 -14.82 -12.29
N ASN A 140 50.57 -15.96 -13.00
CA ASN A 140 49.31 -16.60 -13.40
C ASN A 140 49.27 -18.04 -12.86
N GLY A 141 48.23 -18.37 -12.09
CA GLY A 141 47.85 -19.75 -11.77
C GLY A 141 46.41 -19.97 -12.28
N ASN A 142 46.12 -20.83 -13.26
CA ASN A 142 46.34 -22.28 -13.32
C ASN A 142 45.47 -23.02 -12.26
N SER A 143 44.51 -23.90 -12.61
CA SER A 143 44.05 -24.40 -13.92
C SER A 143 42.71 -25.18 -13.75
N HIS A 144 42.14 -25.56 -14.90
CA HIS A 144 41.11 -26.57 -15.17
C HIS A 144 39.63 -26.13 -15.09
N SER A 145 38.79 -26.36 -16.12
CA SER A 145 38.56 -27.55 -16.99
C SER A 145 37.83 -28.67 -16.27
N ASP A 146 36.88 -29.41 -16.86
CA ASP A 146 36.24 -29.32 -18.19
C ASP A 146 34.89 -30.09 -18.15
N GLU A 147 33.96 -29.68 -19.03
CA GLU A 147 33.09 -30.52 -19.88
C GLU A 147 32.16 -31.67 -19.34
N GLU A 148 30.85 -31.47 -19.57
CA GLU A 148 29.76 -32.41 -19.98
C GLU A 148 29.29 -33.71 -19.23
N LYS A 149 27.95 -33.87 -19.24
CA LYS A 149 27.08 -35.10 -19.20
C LYS A 149 27.02 -35.91 -17.88
N ALA A 150 25.86 -36.39 -17.43
CA ALA A 150 24.80 -37.11 -18.16
C ALA A 150 23.41 -37.06 -17.45
N ALA A 151 22.42 -37.80 -17.97
CA ALA A 151 21.03 -37.83 -17.52
C ALA A 151 20.75 -38.83 -16.36
N GLY A 152 19.58 -38.67 -15.72
CA GLY A 152 18.99 -39.65 -14.80
C GLY A 152 17.65 -39.16 -14.22
N GLU A 153 16.55 -39.83 -14.58
CA GLU A 153 15.23 -39.72 -13.95
C GLU A 153 15.22 -40.58 -12.67
N GLU A 154 14.58 -40.14 -11.58
CA GLU A 154 13.82 -41.00 -10.64
C GLU A 154 12.68 -40.17 -10.00
N GLU A 155 11.56 -40.82 -9.67
CA GLU A 155 10.33 -40.21 -9.12
C GLU A 155 10.13 -40.51 -7.62
N LEU A 156 8.98 -40.07 -7.08
CA LEU A 156 8.36 -40.47 -5.80
C LEU A 156 8.99 -39.83 -4.53
N ALA A 157 8.22 -39.42 -3.52
CA ALA A 157 6.76 -39.27 -3.37
C ALA A 157 6.48 -38.23 -2.27
N GLU A 158 5.26 -37.67 -2.25
CA GLU A 158 4.73 -37.02 -1.05
C GLU A 158 3.32 -37.57 -0.78
N GLU A 159 3.19 -38.36 0.28
CA GLU A 159 1.93 -38.91 0.79
C GLU A 159 1.55 -38.20 2.09
N GLY A 160 0.25 -37.94 2.26
CA GLY A 160 -0.36 -37.69 3.57
C GLY A 160 -0.32 -36.25 4.07
N GLU A 161 -1.28 -35.79 4.88
CA GLU A 161 -2.49 -36.46 5.38
C GLU A 161 -3.66 -35.46 5.45
N ALA A 162 -4.87 -35.92 5.15
CA ALA A 162 -6.08 -35.21 5.54
C ALA A 162 -6.41 -35.57 7.00
N MET A 163 -6.91 -34.61 7.77
CA MET A 163 -7.64 -34.89 9.02
C MET A 163 -9.05 -34.35 8.88
N GLU A 164 -10.00 -35.28 8.92
CA GLU A 164 -11.43 -35.07 9.09
C GLU A 164 -11.87 -35.81 10.36
N GLU A 165 -13.03 -35.42 10.89
CA GLU A 165 -13.85 -36.12 11.88
C GLU A 165 -13.30 -36.31 13.31
N ASP A 166 -14.06 -35.79 14.29
CA ASP A 166 -14.60 -36.66 15.36
C ASP A 166 -15.92 -36.10 15.92
N GLU A 167 -16.81 -37.01 16.33
CA GLU A 167 -18.16 -36.76 16.87
C GLU A 167 -18.19 -37.18 18.38
N ASP A 168 -19.28 -37.40 19.14
CA ASP A 168 -20.74 -37.25 18.99
C ASP A 168 -21.34 -37.07 20.42
N MET A 169 -22.55 -36.50 20.54
CA MET A 169 -23.47 -36.59 21.70
C MET A 169 -22.98 -36.00 23.07
N ALA A 170 -23.82 -35.44 23.94
CA ALA A 170 -25.17 -35.87 24.32
C ALA A 170 -25.95 -34.77 25.09
N GLU A 171 -27.26 -35.02 25.25
CA GLU A 171 -28.29 -34.16 25.86
C GLU A 171 -28.24 -34.14 27.41
N GLU A 172 -28.79 -33.08 28.02
CA GLU A 172 -29.86 -33.23 29.03
C GLU A 172 -30.71 -31.94 29.14
N GLU A 173 -32.02 -32.10 29.33
CA GLU A 173 -33.00 -31.01 29.41
C GLU A 173 -33.23 -30.54 30.86
N GLU A 174 -33.55 -29.25 31.05
CA GLU A 174 -34.61 -28.88 32.00
C GLU A 174 -35.46 -27.74 31.42
N ALA A 175 -36.77 -27.98 31.36
CA ALA A 175 -37.77 -26.99 30.98
C ALA A 175 -38.28 -26.23 32.21
N VAL A 176 -38.41 -24.91 32.09
CA VAL A 176 -39.31 -24.10 32.94
C VAL A 176 -40.09 -23.12 32.06
N GLU A 177 -41.40 -23.12 32.26
CA GLU A 177 -42.38 -22.45 31.41
C GLU A 177 -42.53 -20.94 31.68
N GLU A 178 -42.84 -20.21 30.60
CA GLU A 178 -43.77 -19.07 30.53
C GLU A 178 -43.56 -17.86 31.46
N THR A 179 -43.19 -16.72 30.88
CA THR A 179 -44.11 -15.57 30.90
C THR A 179 -43.88 -14.64 29.71
N ASP A 180 -44.98 -14.42 28.99
CA ASP A 180 -45.16 -13.58 27.80
C ASP A 180 -44.88 -12.08 28.08
N GLU A 181 -44.08 -11.43 27.23
CA GLU A 181 -44.41 -10.07 26.76
C GLU A 181 -43.76 -9.79 25.40
N VAL A 182 -44.60 -9.74 24.35
CA VAL A 182 -44.22 -9.48 22.96
C VAL A 182 -43.77 -8.03 22.73
N THR A 183 -42.57 -7.86 22.17
CA THR A 183 -42.27 -6.74 21.25
C THR A 183 -41.49 -7.28 20.05
N GLU A 184 -42.19 -7.40 18.92
CA GLU A 184 -41.66 -7.83 17.63
C GLU A 184 -41.09 -6.64 16.84
N GLU A 185 -40.38 -6.93 15.74
CA GLU A 185 -39.92 -5.98 14.69
C GLU A 185 -38.72 -5.06 15.02
N THR A 186 -37.50 -5.61 14.83
CA THR A 186 -36.45 -4.93 14.04
C THR A 186 -35.70 -5.99 13.24
N GLN A 187 -36.08 -6.17 11.98
CA GLN A 187 -35.41 -7.06 11.02
C GLN A 187 -34.81 -6.22 9.88
N ALA A 188 -33.55 -6.52 9.54
CA ALA A 188 -32.79 -6.08 8.36
C ALA A 188 -32.51 -4.56 8.15
N PRO A 189 -31.23 -4.17 8.20
CA PRO A 189 -30.65 -3.05 7.44
C PRO A 189 -29.58 -3.60 6.48
N ALA A 190 -29.92 -4.63 5.69
CA ALA A 190 -29.00 -5.29 4.77
C ALA A 190 -29.44 -5.11 3.30
N GLU A 191 -30.74 -5.01 3.04
CA GLU A 191 -31.30 -4.78 1.70
C GLU A 191 -31.12 -3.30 1.26
N GLU A 192 -31.11 -2.35 2.21
CA GLU A 192 -30.90 -0.92 1.91
C GLU A 192 -29.46 -0.58 1.47
N GLU A 193 -28.42 -1.31 1.91
CA GLU A 193 -27.04 -1.06 1.47
C GLU A 193 -26.74 -1.68 0.09
N GLU A 194 -27.35 -2.83 -0.27
CA GLU A 194 -27.25 -3.37 -1.64
C GLU A 194 -28.00 -2.48 -2.65
N GLU A 195 -29.17 -1.93 -2.30
CA GLU A 195 -29.89 -0.98 -3.16
C GLU A 195 -29.17 0.37 -3.33
N GLU A 196 -28.35 0.84 -2.36
CA GLU A 196 -27.50 2.04 -2.55
C GLU A 196 -26.27 1.76 -3.42
N GLU A 197 -25.62 0.59 -3.31
CA GLU A 197 -24.48 0.24 -4.20
C GLU A 197 -24.95 0.05 -5.65
N GLU A 198 -26.10 -0.61 -5.91
CA GLU A 198 -26.65 -0.73 -7.28
C GLU A 198 -27.05 0.64 -7.88
N GLN A 199 -27.54 1.59 -7.06
CA GLN A 199 -27.84 2.95 -7.51
C GLN A 199 -26.58 3.81 -7.76
N GLU A 200 -25.50 3.68 -6.97
CA GLU A 200 -24.22 4.34 -7.27
C GLU A 200 -23.57 3.77 -8.55
N GLU A 201 -23.83 2.52 -8.94
CA GLU A 201 -23.39 1.95 -10.22
C GLU A 201 -24.22 2.45 -11.42
N GLU A 202 -25.56 2.49 -11.36
CA GLU A 202 -26.39 3.06 -12.45
C GLU A 202 -26.11 4.56 -12.69
N GLU A 203 -25.95 5.38 -11.63
CA GLU A 203 -25.60 6.81 -11.81
C GLU A 203 -24.21 7.03 -12.44
N ALA A 204 -23.30 6.05 -12.32
CA ALA A 204 -21.97 6.09 -12.94
C ALA A 204 -22.03 5.71 -14.44
N GLU A 205 -22.75 4.65 -14.82
CA GLU A 205 -22.94 4.30 -16.24
C GLU A 205 -23.64 5.42 -17.02
N VAL A 206 -24.68 6.05 -16.44
CA VAL A 206 -25.40 7.15 -17.10
C VAL A 206 -24.52 8.38 -17.32
N GLN A 207 -23.58 8.67 -16.41
CA GLN A 207 -22.61 9.76 -16.60
C GLN A 207 -21.54 9.44 -17.66
N GLU A 208 -21.07 8.19 -17.75
CA GLU A 208 -20.17 7.78 -18.85
C GLU A 208 -20.87 7.81 -20.21
N GLU A 209 -22.18 7.50 -20.30
CA GLU A 209 -22.94 7.64 -21.54
C GLU A 209 -23.15 9.13 -21.94
N GLU A 210 -23.38 10.05 -20.99
CA GLU A 210 -23.60 11.47 -21.29
C GLU A 210 -22.31 12.23 -21.67
N GLU A 211 -21.12 11.80 -21.21
CA GLU A 211 -19.83 12.35 -21.68
C GLU A 211 -19.36 11.77 -23.04
N ALA A 212 -20.04 10.74 -23.58
CA ALA A 212 -19.66 10.05 -24.81
C ALA A 212 -20.34 10.54 -26.11
N GLU A 213 -21.31 11.48 -26.04
CA GLU A 213 -22.07 12.04 -27.18
C GLU A 213 -21.54 13.40 -27.71
#